data_AF-A0A379KC70-F1
#
_entry.id   AF-A0A379KC70-F1
#
_cell.length_a   1.000
_cell.length_b   1.000
_cell.length_c   1.000
_cell.angle_alpha   90.00
_cell.angle_beta   90.00
_cell.angle_gamma   90.00
#
_symmetry.space_group_name_H-M   'P 1'
#
loop_
_entity.id
_entity.type
_entity.pdbx_description
1 polymer ?
#
loop_
_entity_poly.entity_id
_entity_poly.type
_entity_poly.pdbx_seq_one_letter_code
_entity_poly.pdbx_strand_id
1 'polypeptide(L)' 'MSDELIIRPIEAADFDQVWPIIRDVVQAQETYAFDPNMDRETAWKTWVELPRLSGAGVFVVSELPTRQ' A
#
# COMPACT_ATOMS: atom_id res chain seq x y z
N MET A 1 10.41 23.77 8.22
CA MET A 1 11.00 22.51 7.75
C MET A 1 9.82 21.73 7.21
N SER A 2 9.65 21.72 5.90
CA SER A 2 8.50 21.08 5.27
C SER A 2 9.07 19.98 4.41
N ASP A 3 8.88 18.74 4.84
CA ASP A 3 9.17 17.57 4.01
C ASP A 3 8.32 17.67 2.74
N GLU A 4 8.95 17.50 1.59
CA GLU A 4 8.24 17.51 0.30
C GLU A 4 7.61 16.13 0.10
N LEU A 5 6.27 16.11 0.04
CA LEU A 5 5.50 14.90 -0.20
C LEU A 5 5.48 14.59 -1.69
N ILE A 6 6.02 13.43 -2.06
CA ILE A 6 5.98 12.92 -3.43
C ILE A 6 5.10 11.67 -3.51
N ILE A 7 4.36 11.53 -4.62
CA ILE A 7 3.58 10.33 -4.94
C ILE A 7 4.43 9.47 -5.89
N ARG A 8 4.73 8.24 -5.50
CA ARG A 8 5.53 7.31 -6.32
C ARG A 8 4.94 5.88 -6.31
N PRO A 9 5.21 5.05 -7.33
CA PRO A 9 4.75 3.66 -7.33
C PRO A 9 5.20 2.93 -6.07
N ILE A 10 4.33 2.09 -5.52
CA ILE A 10 4.67 1.25 -4.39
C ILE A 10 5.74 0.23 -4.77
N GLU A 11 6.73 0.09 -3.90
CA GLU A 11 7.75 -0.95 -3.99
C GLU A 11 7.52 -2.02 -2.92
N ALA A 12 8.12 -3.19 -3.10
CA ALA A 12 7.95 -4.31 -2.16
C ALA A 12 8.40 -3.94 -0.73
N ALA A 13 9.41 -3.08 -0.59
CA ALA A 13 9.91 -2.60 0.69
C ALA A 13 8.92 -1.68 1.42
N ASP A 14 8.05 -0.97 0.69
CA ASP A 14 7.02 -0.12 1.29
C ASP A 14 5.86 -0.96 1.82
N PHE A 15 5.62 -2.13 1.21
CA PHE A 15 4.47 -2.96 1.54
C PHE A 15 4.51 -3.49 2.97
N ASP A 16 5.69 -3.72 3.53
CA ASP A 16 5.81 -4.15 4.93
C ASP A 16 5.33 -3.08 5.91
N GLN A 17 5.37 -1.80 5.53
CA GLN A 17 4.84 -0.69 6.33
C GLN A 17 3.36 -0.43 6.05
N VAL A 18 2.93 -0.62 4.79
CA VAL A 18 1.54 -0.41 4.37
C VAL A 18 0.62 -1.55 4.83
N TRP A 19 1.13 -2.79 4.85
CA TRP A 19 0.33 -3.98 5.14
C TRP A 19 -0.37 -3.95 6.51
N PRO A 20 0.28 -3.59 7.63
CA PRO A 20 -0.40 -3.47 8.91
C PRO A 20 -1.62 -2.53 8.88
N ILE A 21 -1.52 -1.41 8.14
CA ILE A 21 -2.61 -0.43 7.99
C ILE A 21 -3.79 -1.06 7.24
N ILE A 22 -3.50 -1.75 6.12
CA ILE A 22 -4.53 -2.43 5.32
C ILE A 22 -5.16 -3.57 6.12
N ARG A 23 -4.34 -4.37 6.80
CA ARG A 23 -4.78 -5.51 7.61
C ARG A 23 -5.77 -5.07 8.68
N ASP A 24 -5.48 -3.97 9.39
CA ASP A 24 -6.35 -3.49 10.46
C ASP A 24 -7.72 -3.05 9.90
N VAL A 25 -7.76 -2.43 8.71
CA VAL A 25 -9.02 -2.08 8.00
C VAL A 25 -9.77 -3.32 7.50
N VAL A 26 -9.06 -4.30 6.93
CA VAL A 26 -9.64 -5.56 6.45
C VAL A 26 -10.21 -6.38 7.63
N GLN A 27 -9.52 -6.40 8.77
CA GLN A 27 -9.96 -7.07 9.99
C GLN A 27 -11.15 -6.37 10.65
N ALA A 28 -11.22 -5.04 10.58
CA ALA A 28 -12.37 -4.30 11.08
C ALA A 28 -13.65 -4.65 10.30
N GLN A 29 -13.54 -5.09 9.04
CA GLN A 29 -14.66 -5.47 8.17
C GLN A 29 -15.71 -4.36 7.96
N GLU A 30 -15.39 -3.11 8.29
CA GLU A 30 -16.38 -2.03 8.32
C GLU A 30 -16.70 -1.48 6.92
N THR A 31 -15.76 -1.60 5.96
CA THR A 31 -15.86 -0.94 4.64
C THR A 31 -15.62 -1.85 3.44
N TYR A 32 -14.95 -3.00 3.60
CA TYR A 32 -14.66 -3.92 2.50
C TYR A 32 -14.80 -5.39 2.90
N ALA A 33 -15.50 -6.17 2.07
CA ALA A 33 -15.68 -7.61 2.24
C ALA A 33 -14.45 -8.41 1.78
N PHE A 34 -13.28 -8.12 2.35
CA PHE A 34 -12.08 -8.93 2.19
C PHE A 34 -12.01 -10.00 3.29
N ASP A 35 -11.31 -11.10 3.01
CA ASP A 35 -11.08 -12.15 4.00
C ASP A 35 -10.24 -11.57 5.17
N PRO A 36 -10.74 -11.59 6.43
CA PRO A 36 -10.00 -11.08 7.59
C PRO A 36 -8.72 -11.90 7.88
N ASN A 37 -8.61 -13.11 7.33
CA ASN A 37 -7.43 -13.96 7.43
C ASN A 37 -6.51 -13.87 6.19
N MET A 38 -6.73 -12.89 5.31
CA MET A 38 -5.87 -12.68 4.14
C MET A 38 -4.41 -12.52 4.56
N ASP A 39 -3.53 -13.29 3.92
CA ASP A 39 -2.09 -13.19 4.14
C ASP A 39 -1.46 -12.05 3.31
N ARG A 40 -0.22 -11.67 3.69
CA ARG A 40 0.52 -10.58 3.05
C ARG A 40 0.71 -10.83 1.54
N GLU A 41 0.94 -12.08 1.14
CA GLU A 41 1.22 -12.42 -0.26
C GLU A 41 -0.04 -12.28 -1.13
N THR A 42 -1.19 -12.74 -0.63
CA THR A 42 -2.49 -12.57 -1.28
C THR A 42 -2.83 -11.10 -1.40
N ALA A 43 -2.60 -10.31 -0.35
CA ALA A 43 -2.79 -8.87 -0.40
C ALA A 43 -1.87 -8.21 -1.45
N TRP A 44 -0.59 -8.58 -1.51
CA TRP A 44 0.32 -8.07 -2.54
C TRP A 44 -0.17 -8.36 -3.95
N LYS A 45 -0.63 -9.60 -4.22
CA LYS A 45 -1.18 -9.97 -5.53
C LYS A 45 -2.42 -9.15 -5.87
N THR A 46 -3.35 -9.02 -4.92
CA THR A 46 -4.61 -8.32 -5.13
C THR A 46 -4.42 -6.83 -5.37
N TRP A 47 -3.56 -6.19 -4.58
CA TRP A 47 -3.41 -4.74 -4.59
C TRP A 47 -2.31 -4.26 -5.54
N VAL A 48 -1.23 -5.03 -5.75
CA VAL A 48 -0.07 -4.57 -6.52
C VAL A 48 0.07 -5.27 -7.86
N GLU A 49 -0.14 -6.58 -7.93
CA GLU A 49 0.05 -7.33 -9.19
C GLU A 49 -1.14 -7.22 -10.14
N LEU A 50 -2.36 -7.44 -9.63
CA LEU A 50 -3.57 -7.38 -10.47
C LEU A 50 -3.80 -6.01 -11.13
N PRO A 51 -3.68 -4.87 -10.41
CA PRO A 51 -3.89 -3.57 -11.04
C PRO A 51 -2.88 -3.27 -12.14
N ARG A 52 -1.62 -3.72 -11.99
CA ARG A 52 -0.58 -3.52 -13.01
C ARG A 52 -0.95 -4.16 -14.35
N LEU A 53 -1.69 -5.27 -14.33
CA LEU A 53 -2.15 -5.96 -15.54
C LEU A 53 -3.25 -5.19 -16.28
N SER A 54 -4.05 -4.38 -15.59
CA SER A 54 -5.11 -3.56 -16.18
C SER A 54 -4.68 -2.12 -16.49
N GLY A 55 -3.41 -1.77 -16.24
CA GLY A 55 -2.86 -0.42 -16.42
C GLY A 55 -3.08 0.52 -15.23
N ALA A 56 -3.65 0.03 -14.13
CA ALA A 56 -3.74 0.74 -12.86
C ALA A 56 -2.49 0.50 -12.00
N GLY A 57 -2.18 1.41 -11.07
CA GLY A 57 -1.02 1.30 -10.19
C GLY A 57 -1.35 1.70 -8.77
N VAL A 58 -0.66 1.09 -7.80
CA VAL A 58 -0.68 1.55 -6.41
C VAL A 58 0.52 2.46 -6.19
N PHE A 59 0.25 3.59 -5.55
CA PHE A 59 1.23 4.62 -5.25
C PHE A 59 1.23 4.90 -3.76
N VAL A 60 2.41 5.18 -3.21
CA VAL A 60 2.61 5.62 -1.83
C VAL A 60 3.07 7.06 -1.81
N VAL A 61 2.74 7.76 -0.72
CA VAL A 61 3.31 9.06 -0.43
C VAL A 61 4.60 8.84 0.34
N SER A 62 5.71 9.37 -0.17
CA SER A 62 6.99 9.36 0.54
C SER A 62 7.51 10.78 0.73
N GLU A 63 8.18 11.01 1.85
CA GLU A 63 8.89 12.25 2.16
C GLU A 63 10.28 12.22 1.53
N LEU A 64 10.63 13.24 0.75
CA LEU A 64 12.01 13.43 0.32
C LEU A 64 12.80 14.14 1.42
N PRO A 65 13.94 13.58 1.89
CA PRO A 65 14.80 14.31 2.81
C PRO A 65 15.29 15.57 2.11
N THR A 66 14.97 16.74 2.69
CA THR A 66 15.39 18.03 2.13
C THR A 66 16.92 18.05 2.10
N ARG A 67 17.51 18.21 0.91
CA ARG A 67 18.97 18.34 0.76
C ARG A 67 19.40 19.63 1.47
N GLN A 68 20.10 19.50 2.61
CA GLN A 68 20.78 20.61 3.27
C GLN A 68 21.89 21.18 2.37
#